data_AF-A0A133ZS12-F1
#
_entry.id   AF-A0A133ZS12-F1
#
_cell.length_a   1.000
_cell.length_b   1.000
_cell.length_c   1.000
_cell.angle_alpha   90.00
_cell.angle_beta   90.00
_cell.angle_gamma   90.00
#
_symmetry.space_group_name_H-M   'P 1'
#
loop_
_entity.id
_entity.type
_entity.pdbx_description
1 polymer ?
#
loop_
_entity_poly.entity_id
_entity_poly.type
_entity_poly.pdbx_seq_one_letter_code
_entity_poly.pdbx_strand_id
1 'polypeptide(L)'
;MEVFNSLWFEFTKLPEITAIVLGGSRSGNNYDRSSDYDLYIYCGNIPNKDVRKLILGKYCSYIELENQFWEVEDNCTLSNGIDLDIIYRNINDFENIIENVVEKHQANNGYTTCFLHNLINSKVLYDPHKEFYRIKERFSVPFSKELKENIISKNFRLLTGNLPSYDKQIIKAFDRGDFVSVNHRIAAFIESYFDIIFAVNELTHPGEKRMI
;
A
#
# COMPACT_ATOMS: atom_id res chain seq x y z
N MET A 1 13.23 4.85 -18.71
CA MET A 1 13.53 3.46 -18.30
C MET A 1 14.96 3.32 -17.79
N GLU A 2 15.96 3.84 -18.50
CA GLU A 2 17.37 3.74 -18.08
C GLU A 2 17.64 4.38 -16.70
N VAL A 3 17.20 5.63 -16.48
CA VAL A 3 17.39 6.34 -15.20
C VAL A 3 16.78 5.61 -14.00
N PHE A 4 15.51 5.18 -14.11
CA PHE A 4 14.83 4.42 -13.05
C PHE A 4 15.56 3.12 -12.74
N ASN A 5 15.98 2.38 -13.77
CA ASN A 5 16.74 1.15 -13.58
C ASN A 5 18.07 1.39 -12.88
N SER A 6 18.84 2.38 -13.36
CA SER A 6 20.10 2.77 -12.73
C SER A 6 19.94 3.17 -11.27
N LEU A 7 18.86 3.88 -10.91
CA LEU A 7 18.58 4.28 -9.54
C LEU A 7 18.38 3.06 -8.62
N TRP A 8 17.46 2.15 -8.96
CA TRP A 8 17.19 1.04 -8.04
C TRP A 8 18.35 0.03 -8.00
N PHE A 9 19.18 -0.08 -9.06
CA PHE A 9 20.42 -0.86 -9.04
C PHE A 9 21.46 -0.35 -8.03
N GLU A 10 21.48 0.94 -7.70
CA GLU A 10 22.38 1.45 -6.65
C GLU A 10 21.92 1.00 -5.26
N PHE A 11 20.60 0.91 -5.03
CA PHE A 11 20.04 0.40 -3.79
C PHE A 11 20.38 -1.08 -3.56
N THR A 12 20.53 -1.90 -4.61
CA THR A 12 20.94 -3.31 -4.45
C THR A 12 22.36 -3.49 -3.90
N LYS A 13 23.15 -2.41 -3.81
CA LYS A 13 24.51 -2.42 -3.26
C LYS A 13 24.53 -2.21 -1.75
N LEU A 14 23.40 -1.81 -1.17
CA LEU A 14 23.27 -1.57 0.26
C LEU A 14 23.00 -2.90 0.98
N PRO A 15 23.78 -3.27 2.00
CA PRO A 15 23.68 -4.56 2.68
C PRO A 15 22.35 -4.74 3.44
N GLU A 16 21.63 -3.66 3.73
CA GLU A 16 20.36 -3.70 4.43
C GLU A 16 19.20 -4.19 3.56
N ILE A 17 19.35 -4.17 2.23
CA ILE A 17 18.26 -4.45 1.28
C ILE A 17 18.10 -5.94 1.08
N THR A 18 16.89 -6.42 1.35
CA THR A 18 16.50 -7.83 1.17
C THR A 18 15.75 -8.05 -0.14
N ALA A 19 14.89 -7.10 -0.53
CA ALA A 19 14.20 -7.14 -1.81
C ALA A 19 13.82 -5.74 -2.31
N ILE A 20 13.68 -5.60 -3.63
CA ILE A 20 13.14 -4.42 -4.30
C ILE A 20 12.06 -4.90 -5.27
N VAL A 21 10.87 -4.31 -5.16
CA VAL A 21 9.74 -4.63 -6.03
C VAL A 21 9.09 -3.34 -6.54
N LEU A 22 8.54 -3.43 -7.74
CA LEU A 22 7.75 -2.37 -8.36
C LEU A 22 6.28 -2.71 -8.17
N GLY A 23 5.53 -1.84 -7.48
CA GLY A 23 4.09 -1.92 -7.38
C GLY A 23 3.38 -0.94 -8.31
N GLY A 24 2.14 -0.63 -7.97
CA GLY A 24 1.37 0.40 -8.67
C GLY A 24 0.97 0.05 -10.09
N SER A 25 0.54 1.07 -10.83
CA SER A 25 0.09 0.92 -12.22
C SER A 25 1.18 0.38 -13.16
N ARG A 26 2.46 0.66 -12.84
CA ARG A 26 3.64 0.25 -13.61
C ARG A 26 4.11 -1.18 -13.33
N SER A 27 3.56 -1.86 -12.32
CA SER A 27 3.81 -3.30 -12.14
C SER A 27 3.04 -4.15 -13.16
N GLY A 28 1.92 -3.63 -13.67
CA GLY A 28 1.10 -4.24 -14.73
C GLY A 28 1.20 -3.51 -16.07
N ASN A 29 0.22 -3.77 -16.94
CA ASN A 29 0.14 -3.17 -18.29
C ASN A 29 -0.69 -1.87 -18.35
N ASN A 30 -1.26 -1.43 -17.23
CA ASN A 30 -2.23 -0.34 -17.18
C ASN A 30 -1.60 1.00 -16.72
N TYR A 31 -0.43 1.37 -17.23
CA TYR A 31 0.17 2.68 -16.95
C TYR A 31 0.07 3.59 -18.16
N ASP A 32 0.03 4.89 -17.91
CA ASP A 32 0.02 5.95 -18.91
C ASP A 32 1.19 6.92 -18.69
N ARG A 33 1.19 8.03 -19.43
CA ARG A 33 2.26 9.03 -19.33
C ARG A 33 2.29 9.76 -17.98
N SER A 34 1.19 9.77 -17.23
CA SER A 34 1.07 10.43 -15.92
C SER A 34 1.39 9.50 -14.75
N SER A 35 1.66 8.22 -15.01
CA SER A 35 1.92 7.26 -13.94
C SER A 35 3.28 7.49 -13.29
N ASP A 36 3.26 7.61 -11.98
CA ASP A 36 4.39 7.54 -11.05
C ASP A 36 5.03 6.14 -11.03
N TYR A 37 6.20 6.02 -10.40
CA TYR A 37 6.79 4.74 -10.00
C TYR A 37 6.56 4.50 -8.51
N ASP A 38 5.96 3.38 -8.15
CA ASP A 38 5.85 2.92 -6.76
C ASP A 38 6.93 1.88 -6.46
N LEU A 39 8.09 2.31 -5.95
CA LEU A 39 9.23 1.46 -5.65
C LEU A 39 9.23 1.04 -4.17
N TYR A 40 8.91 -0.21 -3.89
CA TYR A 40 8.97 -0.75 -2.54
C TYR A 40 10.34 -1.38 -2.29
N ILE A 41 11.02 -0.89 -1.25
CA ILE A 41 12.31 -1.38 -0.80
C ILE A 41 12.11 -2.09 0.54
N TYR A 42 12.32 -3.40 0.53
CA TYR A 42 12.31 -4.23 1.72
C TYR A 42 13.71 -4.37 2.28
N CYS A 43 13.81 -4.23 3.59
CA CYS A 43 15.10 -4.18 4.27
C CYS A 43 15.04 -4.82 5.67
N GLY A 44 16.20 -5.25 6.17
CA GLY A 44 16.34 -5.66 7.57
C GLY A 44 16.34 -4.47 8.53
N ASN A 45 16.94 -3.35 8.09
CA ASN A 45 16.85 -2.03 8.73
C ASN A 45 16.75 -0.98 7.63
N ILE A 46 16.04 0.12 7.87
CA ILE A 46 15.93 1.19 6.86
C ILE A 46 17.34 1.77 6.62
N PRO A 47 17.83 1.84 5.35
CA PRO A 47 19.15 2.38 5.05
C PRO A 47 19.30 3.82 5.54
N ASN A 48 20.51 4.24 5.92
CA ASN A 48 20.75 5.58 6.44
C ASN A 48 20.33 6.69 5.44
N LYS A 49 19.62 7.72 5.92
CA LYS A 49 19.09 8.84 5.13
C LYS A 49 20.13 9.53 4.24
N ASP A 50 21.34 9.76 4.74
CA ASP A 50 22.40 10.43 3.97
C ASP A 50 22.92 9.55 2.83
N VAL A 51 22.97 8.23 3.05
CA VAL A 51 23.31 7.26 1.99
C VAL A 51 22.24 7.26 0.90
N ARG A 52 20.95 7.23 1.29
CA ARG A 52 19.84 7.31 0.33
C ARG A 52 19.91 8.62 -0.46
N LYS A 53 20.13 9.76 0.21
CA LYS A 53 20.33 11.07 -0.43
C LYS A 53 21.44 11.08 -1.48
N LEU A 54 22.58 10.44 -1.19
CA LEU A 54 23.70 10.37 -2.14
C LEU A 54 23.36 9.55 -3.38
N ILE A 55 22.57 8.48 -3.25
CA ILE A 55 22.08 7.71 -4.40
C ILE A 55 21.08 8.55 -5.21
N LEU A 56 20.06 9.09 -4.55
CA LEU A 56 18.98 9.85 -5.18
C LEU A 56 19.50 11.09 -5.89
N GLY A 57 20.49 11.79 -5.32
CA GLY A 57 21.10 12.98 -5.92
C GLY A 57 21.78 12.75 -7.28
N LYS A 58 22.05 11.50 -7.67
CA LYS A 58 22.60 11.16 -8.99
C LYS A 58 21.52 11.06 -10.08
N TYR A 59 20.27 10.79 -9.70
CA TYR A 59 19.22 10.38 -10.64
C TYR A 59 17.95 11.22 -10.54
N CYS A 60 17.75 11.96 -9.45
CA CYS A 60 16.57 12.76 -9.20
C CYS A 60 16.88 14.26 -9.37
N SER A 61 15.93 14.97 -9.97
CA SER A 61 15.95 16.44 -10.09
C SER A 61 15.30 17.12 -8.88
N TYR A 62 14.41 16.42 -8.18
CA TYR A 62 13.77 16.85 -6.94
C TYR A 62 13.69 15.69 -5.95
N ILE A 63 13.88 15.97 -4.66
CA ILE A 63 13.94 14.96 -3.60
C ILE A 63 13.32 15.52 -2.31
N GLU A 64 12.33 14.82 -1.80
CA GLU A 64 11.85 14.89 -0.42
C GLU A 64 12.30 13.62 0.30
N LEU A 65 13.06 13.77 1.38
CA LEU A 65 13.64 12.63 2.10
C LEU A 65 12.89 12.35 3.39
N GLU A 66 12.55 11.08 3.58
CA GLU A 66 12.02 10.52 4.82
C GLU A 66 10.72 11.21 5.27
N ASN A 67 9.79 11.35 4.33
CA ASN A 67 8.41 11.65 4.68
C ASN A 67 7.86 10.48 5.53
N GLN A 68 7.04 10.81 6.53
CA GLN A 68 6.48 9.86 7.50
C GLN A 68 4.96 10.05 7.70
N PHE A 69 4.27 10.60 6.71
CA PHE A 69 2.82 10.83 6.79
C PHE A 69 2.04 9.52 6.83
N TRP A 70 2.48 8.51 6.07
CA TRP A 70 1.81 7.22 5.91
C TRP A 70 2.75 6.06 6.22
N GLU A 71 3.87 6.00 5.50
CA GLU A 71 4.98 5.08 5.73
C GLU A 71 6.30 5.87 5.68
N VAL A 72 7.45 5.20 5.79
CA VAL A 72 8.75 5.86 5.60
C VAL A 72 9.04 5.94 4.10
N GLU A 73 9.04 7.15 3.57
CA GLU A 73 9.09 7.39 2.13
C GLU A 73 10.17 8.40 1.74
N ASP A 74 10.83 8.16 0.60
CA ASP A 74 11.55 9.21 -0.13
C ASP A 74 10.75 9.49 -1.43
N ASN A 75 10.18 10.69 -1.57
CA ASN A 75 9.38 11.08 -2.72
C ASN A 75 10.23 11.97 -3.65
N CYS A 76 10.30 11.62 -4.93
CA CYS A 76 11.27 12.19 -5.86
C CYS A 76 10.65 12.50 -7.22
N THR A 77 11.25 13.45 -7.93
CA THR A 77 11.10 13.56 -9.39
C THR A 77 12.41 13.13 -10.04
N LEU A 78 12.37 12.09 -10.87
CA LEU A 78 13.51 11.62 -11.63
C LEU A 78 14.04 12.71 -12.57
N SER A 79 15.31 12.59 -13.01
CA SER A 79 15.93 13.55 -13.93
C SER A 79 15.26 13.62 -15.31
N ASN A 80 14.48 12.60 -15.66
CA ASN A 80 13.64 12.59 -16.86
C ASN A 80 12.21 13.13 -16.62
N GLY A 81 11.94 13.71 -15.45
CA GLY A 81 10.68 14.38 -15.11
C GLY A 81 9.53 13.46 -14.67
N ILE A 82 9.79 12.17 -14.42
CA ILE A 82 8.76 11.24 -13.92
C ILE A 82 8.87 11.14 -12.40
N ASP A 83 7.74 11.22 -11.70
CA ASP A 83 7.70 11.09 -10.25
C ASP A 83 7.88 9.63 -9.79
N LEU A 84 8.48 9.48 -8.62
CA LEU A 84 8.89 8.22 -8.00
C LEU A 84 8.65 8.31 -6.49
N ASP A 85 7.84 7.40 -5.97
CA ASP A 85 7.66 7.16 -4.55
C ASP A 85 8.47 5.93 -4.16
N ILE A 86 9.41 6.11 -3.22
CA ILE A 86 10.19 5.00 -2.66
C ILE A 86 9.72 4.73 -1.25
N ILE A 87 9.10 3.56 -1.03
CA ILE A 87 8.53 3.17 0.25
C ILE A 87 9.45 2.13 0.90
N TYR A 88 9.94 2.42 2.11
CA TYR A 88 10.82 1.55 2.87
C TYR A 88 10.04 0.74 3.90
N ARG A 89 10.18 -0.59 3.86
CA ARG A 89 9.54 -1.50 4.82
C ARG A 89 10.54 -2.44 5.45
N ASN A 90 10.39 -2.67 6.75
CA ASN A 90 11.03 -3.82 7.38
C ASN A 90 10.33 -5.10 6.87
N ILE A 91 11.10 -6.07 6.38
CA ILE A 91 10.52 -7.26 5.74
C ILE A 91 9.75 -8.15 6.73
N ASN A 92 10.19 -8.23 7.99
CA ASN A 92 9.52 -9.02 9.02
C ASN A 92 8.23 -8.34 9.49
N ASP A 93 8.23 -7.02 9.66
CA ASP A 93 7.03 -6.27 10.01
C ASP A 93 5.97 -6.38 8.92
N PHE A 94 6.39 -6.30 7.66
CA PHE A 94 5.51 -6.52 6.52
C PHE A 94 4.92 -7.94 6.48
N GLU A 95 5.75 -8.97 6.71
CA GLU A 95 5.26 -10.36 6.83
C GLU A 95 4.23 -10.50 7.95
N ASN A 96 4.48 -9.89 9.12
CA ASN A 96 3.57 -9.92 10.27
C ASN A 96 2.23 -9.23 9.98
N ILE A 97 2.23 -8.12 9.24
CA ILE A 97 0.99 -7.44 8.82
C ILE A 97 0.14 -8.39 7.99
N ILE A 98 0.74 -9.09 7.04
CA ILE A 98 0.03 -10.01 6.16
C ILE A 98 -0.41 -11.26 6.92
N GLU A 99 0.42 -11.80 7.80
CA GLU A 99 0.07 -12.94 8.67
C GLU A 99 -1.19 -12.65 9.49
N ASN A 100 -1.26 -11.47 10.11
CA ASN A 100 -2.42 -11.09 10.91
C ASN A 100 -3.72 -11.07 10.09
N VAL A 101 -3.65 -10.63 8.83
CA VAL A 101 -4.81 -10.60 7.93
C VAL A 101 -5.15 -12.00 7.42
N VAL A 102 -4.18 -12.70 6.83
CA VAL A 102 -4.40 -13.95 6.08
C VAL A 102 -4.63 -15.13 7.02
N GLU A 103 -3.76 -15.30 8.02
CA GLU A 103 -3.76 -16.48 8.89
C GLU A 103 -4.58 -16.25 10.17
N LYS A 104 -4.57 -15.03 10.73
CA LYS A 104 -5.34 -14.70 11.94
C LYS A 104 -6.69 -14.05 11.63
N HIS A 105 -7.03 -13.93 10.35
CA HIS A 105 -8.33 -13.44 9.85
C HIS A 105 -8.70 -12.06 10.42
N GLN A 106 -7.70 -11.21 10.69
CA GLN A 106 -7.91 -9.90 11.30
C GLN A 106 -8.39 -8.88 10.28
N ALA A 107 -9.64 -8.42 10.43
CA ALA A 107 -10.21 -7.35 9.62
C ALA A 107 -9.90 -5.95 10.16
N ASN A 108 -9.75 -4.99 9.24
CA ASN A 108 -9.52 -3.57 9.52
C ASN A 108 -10.77 -2.72 9.19
N ASN A 109 -10.70 -1.43 9.51
CA ASN A 109 -11.73 -0.46 9.11
C ASN A 109 -11.34 0.03 7.71
N GLY A 110 -11.86 -0.63 6.67
CA GLY A 110 -11.38 -0.43 5.30
C GLY A 110 -10.02 -1.08 5.04
N TYR A 111 -9.67 -1.17 3.75
CA TYR A 111 -8.33 -1.53 3.25
C TYR A 111 -7.71 -2.82 3.80
N THR A 112 -8.51 -3.78 4.28
CA THR A 112 -8.02 -4.93 5.06
C THR A 112 -6.94 -5.72 4.33
N THR A 113 -7.09 -5.90 3.02
CA THR A 113 -6.19 -6.76 2.22
C THR A 113 -5.21 -5.99 1.32
N CYS A 114 -5.01 -4.68 1.52
CA CYS A 114 -4.18 -3.87 0.61
C CYS A 114 -2.69 -4.28 0.61
N PHE A 115 -2.12 -4.60 1.77
CA PHE A 115 -0.74 -5.09 1.84
C PHE A 115 -0.58 -6.45 1.14
N LEU A 116 -1.57 -7.34 1.28
CA LEU A 116 -1.62 -8.61 0.54
C LEU A 116 -1.76 -8.38 -0.97
N HIS A 117 -2.62 -7.45 -1.38
CA HIS A 117 -2.77 -7.08 -2.78
C HIS A 117 -1.44 -6.59 -3.37
N ASN A 118 -0.73 -5.73 -2.64
CA ASN A 118 0.58 -5.23 -3.04
C ASN A 118 1.62 -6.37 -3.18
N LEU A 119 1.67 -7.31 -2.22
CA LEU A 119 2.54 -8.48 -2.29
C LEU A 119 2.28 -9.32 -3.55
N ILE A 120 1.01 -9.61 -3.85
CA ILE A 120 0.63 -10.49 -4.96
C ILE A 120 0.86 -9.82 -6.32
N ASN A 121 0.59 -8.51 -6.43
CA ASN A 121 0.59 -7.79 -7.71
C ASN A 121 1.88 -7.02 -8.02
N SER A 122 2.83 -6.97 -7.08
CA SER A 122 4.14 -6.35 -7.34
C SER A 122 5.03 -7.21 -8.23
N LYS A 123 5.80 -6.52 -9.08
CA LYS A 123 6.84 -7.09 -9.92
C LYS A 123 8.17 -7.06 -9.18
N VAL A 124 8.75 -8.24 -8.94
CA VAL A 124 10.06 -8.34 -8.29
C VAL A 124 11.16 -7.83 -9.23
N LEU A 125 11.98 -6.89 -8.75
CA LEU A 125 13.14 -6.35 -9.45
C LEU A 125 14.44 -6.94 -8.91
N TYR A 126 14.52 -7.15 -7.59
CA TYR A 126 15.66 -7.72 -6.87
C TYR A 126 15.17 -8.51 -5.65
N ASP A 127 15.63 -9.75 -5.48
CA ASP A 127 15.34 -10.61 -4.31
C ASP A 127 16.35 -11.77 -4.27
N PRO A 128 17.63 -11.50 -3.98
CA PRO A 128 18.73 -12.45 -4.17
C PRO A 128 18.61 -13.69 -3.28
N HIS A 129 17.99 -13.54 -2.11
CA HIS A 129 17.81 -14.61 -1.13
C HIS A 129 16.40 -15.19 -1.13
N LYS A 130 15.53 -14.75 -2.06
CA LYS A 130 14.15 -15.21 -2.22
C LYS A 130 13.29 -14.97 -0.97
N GLU A 131 13.60 -13.97 -0.17
CA GLU A 131 12.85 -13.68 1.06
C GLU A 131 11.45 -13.16 0.73
N PHE A 132 11.36 -12.21 -0.20
CA PHE A 132 10.07 -11.68 -0.66
C PHE A 132 9.27 -12.76 -1.39
N TYR A 133 9.93 -13.56 -2.24
CA TYR A 133 9.30 -14.69 -2.92
C TYR A 133 8.73 -15.72 -1.92
N ARG A 134 9.46 -16.07 -0.86
CA ARG A 134 8.98 -16.97 0.20
C ARG A 134 7.71 -16.43 0.86
N ILE A 135 7.69 -15.15 1.20
CA ILE A 135 6.52 -14.49 1.80
C ILE A 135 5.34 -14.53 0.82
N LYS A 136 5.59 -14.20 -0.45
CA LYS A 136 4.59 -14.25 -1.52
C LYS A 136 4.00 -15.64 -1.67
N GLU A 137 4.84 -16.68 -1.71
CA GLU A 137 4.40 -18.06 -1.82
C GLU A 137 3.57 -18.50 -0.60
N ARG A 138 4.02 -18.19 0.62
CA ARG A 138 3.30 -18.49 1.87
C ARG A 138 1.87 -17.95 1.86
N PHE A 139 1.68 -16.72 1.37
CA PHE A 139 0.38 -16.05 1.40
C PHE A 139 -0.38 -16.08 0.07
N SER A 140 0.12 -16.80 -0.94
CA SER A 140 -0.61 -17.08 -2.19
C SER A 140 -1.62 -18.21 -1.98
N VAL A 141 -2.56 -17.98 -1.08
CA VAL A 141 -3.61 -18.94 -0.68
C VAL A 141 -5.00 -18.44 -1.12
N PRO A 142 -5.99 -19.34 -1.27
CA PRO A 142 -7.38 -18.92 -1.51
C PRO A 142 -7.89 -17.98 -0.42
N PHE A 143 -8.80 -17.08 -0.79
CA PHE A 143 -9.40 -16.13 0.15
C PHE A 143 -10.14 -16.88 1.27
N SER A 144 -9.76 -16.65 2.53
CA SER A 144 -10.38 -17.34 3.67
C SER A 144 -11.84 -16.92 3.85
N LYS A 145 -12.73 -17.90 3.98
CA LYS A 145 -14.15 -17.67 4.31
C LYS A 145 -14.29 -16.92 5.64
N GLU A 146 -13.48 -17.25 6.63
CA GLU A 146 -13.51 -16.59 7.94
C GLU A 146 -13.05 -15.13 7.84
N LEU A 147 -11.98 -14.86 7.10
CA LEU A 147 -11.54 -13.48 6.84
C LEU A 147 -12.63 -12.67 6.13
N LYS A 148 -13.29 -13.26 5.12
CA LYS A 148 -14.42 -12.63 4.42
C LYS A 148 -15.55 -12.27 5.37
N GLU A 149 -15.98 -13.21 6.22
CA GLU A 149 -17.01 -12.98 7.22
C GLU A 149 -16.61 -11.88 8.24
N ASN A 150 -15.34 -11.87 8.67
CA ASN A 150 -14.81 -10.86 9.58
C ASN A 150 -14.78 -9.46 8.95
N ILE A 151 -14.35 -9.34 7.69
CA ILE A 151 -14.36 -8.07 6.94
C ILE A 151 -15.79 -7.54 6.80
N ILE A 152 -16.72 -8.40 6.36
CA ILE A 152 -18.13 -8.03 6.18
C ILE A 152 -18.72 -7.58 7.51
N SER A 153 -18.60 -8.39 8.56
CA SER A 153 -19.18 -8.10 9.88
C SER A 153 -18.65 -6.80 10.46
N LYS A 154 -17.32 -6.58 10.42
CA LYS A 154 -16.68 -5.39 10.97
C LYS A 154 -17.07 -4.12 10.21
N ASN A 155 -16.91 -4.12 8.89
CA ASN A 155 -17.16 -2.92 8.09
C ASN A 155 -18.67 -2.62 7.98
N PHE A 156 -19.55 -3.62 7.93
CA PHE A 156 -20.99 -3.37 7.87
C PHE A 156 -21.50 -2.66 9.14
N ARG A 157 -20.94 -3.01 10.30
CA ARG A 157 -21.20 -2.32 11.57
C ARG A 157 -20.72 -0.87 11.60
N LEU A 158 -19.78 -0.49 10.73
CA LEU A 158 -19.36 0.90 10.52
C LEU A 158 -20.28 1.59 9.53
N LEU A 159 -20.79 0.90 8.50
CA LEU A 159 -21.73 1.49 7.54
C LEU A 159 -23.06 1.86 8.22
N THR A 160 -23.63 0.96 9.03
CA THR A 160 -24.97 1.15 9.61
C THR A 160 -25.21 0.34 10.89
N GLY A 161 -26.38 0.53 11.51
CA GLY A 161 -26.90 -0.29 12.61
C GLY A 161 -26.42 0.09 14.01
N ASN A 162 -25.30 0.79 14.13
CA ASN A 162 -24.73 1.17 15.43
C ASN A 162 -24.93 2.67 15.72
N LEU A 163 -24.68 3.12 16.95
CA LEU A 163 -24.73 4.55 17.27
C LEU A 163 -23.62 5.35 16.55
N PRO A 164 -22.34 4.89 16.52
CA PRO A 164 -21.27 5.56 15.80
C PRO A 164 -21.16 5.14 14.32
N SER A 165 -22.16 4.51 13.71
CA SER A 165 -22.07 4.17 12.28
C SER A 165 -22.12 5.41 11.39
N TYR A 166 -21.47 5.31 10.24
CA TYR A 166 -21.25 6.41 9.30
C TYR A 166 -22.58 6.98 8.77
N ASP A 167 -23.58 6.15 8.46
CA ASP A 167 -24.91 6.62 8.05
C ASP A 167 -25.54 7.64 9.04
N LYS A 168 -25.54 7.33 10.33
CA LYS A 168 -26.05 8.21 11.38
C LYS A 168 -25.16 9.42 11.58
N GLN A 169 -23.84 9.26 11.49
CA GLN A 169 -22.91 10.38 11.58
C GLN A 169 -23.08 11.37 10.42
N ILE A 170 -23.32 10.87 9.20
CA ILE A 170 -23.61 11.67 8.00
C ILE A 170 -24.89 12.47 8.20
N ILE A 171 -26.00 11.81 8.58
CA ILE A 171 -27.28 12.49 8.85
C ILE A 171 -27.11 13.56 9.92
N LYS A 172 -26.49 13.21 11.04
CA LYS A 172 -26.27 14.16 12.15
C LYS A 172 -25.41 15.35 11.74
N ALA A 173 -24.40 15.16 10.89
CA ALA A 173 -23.56 16.24 10.37
C ALA A 173 -24.34 17.14 9.40
N PHE A 174 -25.13 16.52 8.52
CA PHE A 174 -26.01 17.22 7.58
C PHE A 174 -27.03 18.12 8.31
N ASP A 175 -27.69 17.60 9.34
CA ASP A 175 -28.69 18.36 10.12
C ASP A 175 -28.09 19.58 10.84
N ARG A 176 -26.79 19.56 11.13
CA ARG A 176 -26.07 20.71 11.72
C ARG A 176 -25.57 21.72 10.66
N GLY A 177 -25.70 21.42 9.38
CA GLY A 177 -25.06 22.18 8.30
C GLY A 177 -23.54 22.01 8.23
N ASP A 178 -23.00 20.94 8.83
CA ASP A 178 -21.56 20.66 8.91
C ASP A 178 -21.09 19.87 7.68
N PHE A 179 -21.01 20.54 6.54
CA PHE A 179 -20.73 19.91 5.24
C PHE A 179 -19.32 19.31 5.13
N VAL A 180 -18.34 19.87 5.85
CA VAL A 180 -16.98 19.29 5.91
C VAL A 180 -17.03 17.93 6.63
N SER A 181 -17.76 17.84 7.75
CA SER A 181 -17.95 16.55 8.44
C SER A 181 -18.74 15.55 7.59
N VAL A 182 -19.75 16.01 6.84
CA VAL A 182 -20.47 15.15 5.87
C VAL A 182 -19.51 14.55 4.86
N ASN A 183 -18.66 15.36 4.23
CA ASN A 183 -17.70 14.88 3.23
C ASN A 183 -16.72 13.85 3.83
N HIS A 184 -16.13 14.15 4.98
CA HIS A 184 -15.22 13.23 5.67
C HIS A 184 -15.88 11.89 6.01
N ARG A 185 -17.15 11.91 6.47
CA ARG A 185 -17.87 10.67 6.80
C ARG A 185 -18.33 9.88 5.59
N ILE A 186 -18.62 10.55 4.47
CA ILE A 186 -18.87 9.86 3.20
C ILE A 186 -17.60 9.16 2.70
N ALA A 187 -16.42 9.81 2.79
CA ALA A 187 -15.16 9.18 2.41
C ALA A 187 -14.91 7.91 3.24
N ALA A 188 -14.99 8.00 4.57
CA ALA A 188 -14.83 6.85 5.46
C ALA A 188 -15.89 5.74 5.24
N PHE A 189 -17.13 6.12 4.89
CA PHE A 189 -18.16 5.15 4.49
C PHE A 189 -17.73 4.37 3.26
N ILE A 190 -17.21 5.06 2.24
CA ILE A 190 -16.79 4.46 0.97
C ILE A 190 -15.60 3.50 1.19
N GLU A 191 -14.66 3.85 2.05
CA GLU A 191 -13.52 2.98 2.43
C GLU A 191 -14.01 1.63 2.99
N SER A 192 -14.91 1.67 3.98
CA SER A 192 -15.50 0.44 4.55
C SER A 192 -16.37 -0.30 3.54
N TYR A 193 -17.09 0.41 2.68
CA TYR A 193 -17.95 -0.19 1.66
C TYR A 193 -17.12 -1.00 0.64
N PHE A 194 -16.04 -0.43 0.10
CA PHE A 194 -15.21 -1.14 -0.87
C PHE A 194 -14.51 -2.35 -0.27
N ASP A 195 -14.08 -2.28 1.00
CA ASP A 195 -13.50 -3.44 1.69
C ASP A 195 -14.49 -4.61 1.76
N ILE A 196 -15.78 -4.34 1.98
CA ILE A 196 -16.86 -5.35 1.88
C ILE A 196 -16.98 -5.87 0.45
N ILE A 197 -17.04 -4.99 -0.55
CA ILE A 197 -17.24 -5.40 -1.96
C ILE A 197 -16.11 -6.32 -2.43
N PHE A 198 -14.86 -5.97 -2.16
CA PHE A 198 -13.72 -6.83 -2.52
C PHE A 198 -13.77 -8.17 -1.78
N ALA A 199 -14.06 -8.18 -0.48
CA ALA A 199 -14.19 -9.41 0.30
C ALA A 199 -15.34 -10.31 -0.18
N VAL A 200 -16.50 -9.76 -0.52
CA VAL A 200 -17.65 -10.53 -1.06
C VAL A 200 -17.26 -11.26 -2.34
N ASN A 201 -16.48 -10.61 -3.20
CA ASN A 201 -15.97 -11.16 -4.45
C ASN A 201 -14.70 -12.00 -4.28
N GLU A 202 -14.19 -12.17 -3.05
CA GLU A 202 -12.97 -12.93 -2.75
C GLU A 202 -11.73 -12.38 -3.48
N LEU A 203 -11.72 -11.05 -3.67
CA LEU A 203 -10.63 -10.30 -4.27
C LEU A 203 -9.88 -9.50 -3.21
N THR A 204 -8.58 -9.30 -3.42
CA THR A 204 -7.78 -8.42 -2.57
C THR A 204 -7.99 -6.95 -2.95
N HIS A 205 -8.08 -6.08 -1.95
CA HIS A 205 -8.37 -4.66 -2.13
C HIS A 205 -7.16 -3.92 -2.74
N PRO A 206 -7.30 -3.19 -3.85
CA PRO A 206 -6.20 -2.55 -4.56
C PRO A 206 -5.71 -1.23 -3.94
N GLY A 207 -6.11 -0.90 -2.71
CA GLY A 207 -5.99 0.46 -2.17
C GLY A 207 -6.98 1.45 -2.82
N GLU A 208 -6.60 2.72 -2.88
CA GLU A 208 -7.50 3.83 -3.25
C GLU A 208 -7.70 4.00 -4.76
N LYS A 209 -6.73 3.55 -5.57
CA LYS A 209 -6.71 3.79 -7.01
C LYS A 209 -7.51 2.69 -7.73
N ARG A 210 -8.39 3.08 -8.66
CA ARG A 210 -9.09 2.20 -9.64
C ARG A 210 -9.91 1.05 -9.02
N MET A 211 -10.76 1.38 -8.05
CA MET A 211 -11.69 0.43 -7.42
C MET A 211 -12.93 0.09 -8.27
N ILE A 212 -13.09 0.69 -9.46
CA ILE A 212 -14.21 0.55 -10.40
C ILE A 212 -13.67 0.21 -11.80
#